data_AF-A0A3E0VRZ3-F1
#
_entry.id   AF-A0A3E0VRZ3-F1
#
_cell.length_a   1.000
_cell.length_b   1.000
_cell.length_c   1.000
_cell.angle_alpha   90.00
_cell.angle_beta   90.00
_cell.angle_gamma   90.00
#
_symmetry.space_group_name_H-M   'P 1'
#
loop_
_entity.id
_entity.type
_entity.pdbx_description
1 polymer ?
#
loop_
_entity_poly.entity_id
_entity_poly.type
_entity_poly.pdbx_seq_one_letter_code
_entity_poly.pdbx_strand_id
1 'polypeptide(L)'
;MVIEHLEGEGNAGTKYSDPVPDVPAYVEQKSKLVIDRRSTSPTAGQEVTADTFVVLLMANDVLPGSYVTVWAGTSRERRAQVITSSLFEYRRTPSHVEAYTD
;
A
#
# COMPACT_ATOMS: atom_id res chain seq x y z
N MET A 1 1.30 -7.00 -10.42
CA MET A 1 1.15 -5.61 -9.88
C MET A 1 2.09 -4.71 -10.67
N VAL A 2 1.88 -3.40 -10.68
CA VAL A 2 2.82 -2.43 -11.30
C VAL A 2 3.40 -1.51 -10.22
N ILE A 3 4.70 -1.21 -10.28
CA ILE A 3 5.38 -0.24 -9.39
C ILE A 3 5.91 0.94 -10.20
N GLU A 4 5.75 2.15 -9.68
CA GLU A 4 6.43 3.36 -10.14
C GLU A 4 7.18 3.97 -8.94
N HIS A 5 8.51 3.83 -8.91
CA HIS A 5 9.32 4.31 -7.80
C HIS A 5 9.42 5.84 -7.81
N LEU A 6 9.35 6.46 -6.64
CA LEU A 6 9.67 7.87 -6.51
C LEU A 6 11.18 8.08 -6.76
N GLU A 7 11.53 8.83 -7.80
CA GLU A 7 12.92 9.18 -8.12
C GLU A 7 13.35 10.54 -7.54
N GLY A 8 12.39 11.35 -7.10
CA GLY A 8 12.61 12.65 -6.47
C GLY A 8 11.75 13.76 -7.06
N GLU A 9 12.15 15.01 -6.83
CA GLU A 9 11.52 16.19 -7.43
C GLU A 9 12.42 16.79 -8.51
N GLY A 10 11.87 17.01 -9.70
CA GLY A 10 12.51 17.74 -10.78
C GLY A 10 11.88 19.11 -10.99
N ASN A 11 12.44 19.89 -11.92
CA ASN A 11 11.94 21.24 -12.25
C ASN A 11 10.46 21.26 -12.72
N ALA A 12 9.93 20.12 -13.14
CA ALA A 12 8.54 19.96 -13.60
C ALA A 12 7.64 19.26 -12.56
N GLY A 13 8.11 19.09 -11.33
CA GLY A 13 7.40 18.39 -10.26
C GLY A 13 8.00 17.01 -9.95
N THR A 14 7.25 16.21 -9.20
CA THR A 14 7.67 14.88 -8.76
C THR A 14 7.91 13.95 -9.95
N LYS A 15 9.07 13.28 -9.94
CA LYS A 15 9.48 12.32 -10.97
C LYS A 15 9.36 10.91 -10.44
N TYR A 16 8.79 10.04 -11.27
CA TYR A 16 8.67 8.62 -11.01
C TYR A 16 9.48 7.83 -12.04
N SER A 17 9.91 6.63 -11.66
CA SER A 17 10.56 5.70 -12.58
C SER A 17 9.60 5.24 -13.67
N ASP A 18 10.14 4.64 -14.73
CA ASP A 18 9.32 3.88 -15.65
C ASP A 18 8.54 2.78 -14.90
N PRO A 19 7.29 2.48 -15.30
CA PRO A 19 6.49 1.45 -14.64
C PRO A 19 7.16 0.07 -14.74
N VAL A 20 7.27 -0.62 -13.61
CA VAL A 20 7.74 -2.01 -13.53
C VAL A 20 6.51 -2.92 -13.49
N PRO A 21 6.13 -3.58 -14.61
CA PRO A 21 4.95 -4.44 -14.66
C PRO A 21 5.22 -5.82 -14.03
N ASP A 22 4.16 -6.60 -13.89
CA ASP A 22 4.19 -8.01 -13.50
C ASP A 22 4.95 -8.33 -12.21
N VAL A 23 5.01 -7.35 -11.29
CA VAL A 23 5.61 -7.52 -9.97
C VAL A 23 4.77 -8.51 -9.17
N PRO A 24 5.37 -9.61 -8.64
CA PRO A 24 4.69 -10.54 -7.77
C PRO A 24 4.39 -9.85 -6.45
N ALA A 25 3.10 -9.82 -6.10
CA ALA A 25 2.62 -9.20 -4.88
C ALA A 25 1.37 -9.90 -4.39
N TYR A 26 1.21 -9.96 -3.07
CA TYR A 26 -0.06 -10.29 -2.43
C TYR A 26 -0.72 -8.99 -1.98
N VAL A 27 -1.91 -8.71 -2.49
CA VAL A 27 -2.67 -7.50 -2.14
C VAL A 27 -3.87 -7.90 -1.30
N GLU A 28 -3.98 -7.30 -0.12
CA GLU A 28 -5.10 -7.55 0.78
C GLU A 28 -5.81 -6.24 1.12
N GLN A 29 -7.13 -6.26 1.01
CA GLN A 29 -8.01 -5.20 1.49
C GLN A 29 -8.79 -5.74 2.68
N LYS A 30 -8.57 -5.16 3.85
CA LYS A 30 -9.30 -5.49 5.08
C LYS A 30 -10.26 -4.36 5.42
N SER A 31 -11.49 -4.71 5.77
CA SER A 31 -12.43 -3.78 6.38
C SER A 31 -12.64 -4.17 7.83
N LYS A 32 -12.61 -3.20 8.74
CA LYS A 32 -12.81 -3.42 10.17
C LYS A 32 -13.78 -2.40 10.74
N LEU A 33 -14.59 -2.85 11.70
CA LEU A 33 -15.44 -2.00 12.51
C LEU A 33 -14.65 -1.55 13.74
N VAL A 34 -14.35 -0.26 13.81
CA VAL A 34 -13.78 0.38 14.99
C VAL A 34 -14.94 0.89 15.83
N ILE A 35 -14.95 0.56 17.13
CA ILE A 35 -16.00 0.98 18.06
C ILE A 35 -15.35 1.74 19.21
N ASP A 36 -15.57 3.05 19.26
CA ASP A 36 -15.29 3.85 20.45
C ASP A 36 -16.48 3.80 21.42
N ARG A 37 -16.37 2.92 22.42
CA ARG A 37 -17.41 2.73 23.45
C ARG A 37 -17.61 3.94 24.36
N ARG A 38 -16.73 4.95 24.32
CA ARG A 38 -16.84 6.17 25.12
C ARG A 38 -17.55 7.29 24.36
N SER A 39 -17.76 7.10 23.06
CA SER A 39 -18.37 8.11 22.20
C SER A 39 -19.83 8.34 22.55
N THR A 40 -20.22 9.61 22.57
CA THR A 40 -21.62 10.05 22.70
C THR A 40 -22.24 10.39 21.34
N SER A 41 -21.58 10.04 20.23
CA SER A 41 -22.08 10.32 18.89
C SER A 41 -23.36 9.51 18.58
N PRO A 42 -24.20 9.98 17.63
CA PRO A 42 -25.36 9.23 17.16
C PRO A 42 -25.02 7.86 16.56
N THR A 43 -23.78 7.67 16.09
CA THR A 43 -23.26 6.39 15.59
C THR A 43 -22.67 5.52 16.70
N ALA A 44 -22.78 5.90 17.97
CA ALA A 44 -22.19 5.21 19.12
C ALA A 44 -20.67 4.94 18.95
N GLY A 45 -19.95 5.89 18.34
CA GLY A 45 -18.52 5.76 18.06
C GLY A 45 -18.16 4.65 17.07
N GLN A 46 -19.12 4.17 16.28
CA GLN A 46 -18.86 3.19 15.24
C GLN A 46 -18.30 3.86 13.99
N GLU A 47 -17.18 3.34 13.52
CA GLU A 47 -16.52 3.75 12.28
C GLU A 47 -16.07 2.51 11.50
N VAL A 48 -16.43 2.43 10.23
CA VAL A 48 -15.93 1.38 9.34
C VAL A 48 -14.70 1.93 8.63
N THR A 49 -13.55 1.32 8.88
CA THR A 49 -12.29 1.64 8.21
C THR A 49 -11.94 0.52 7.23
N ALA A 50 -11.33 0.90 6.10
CA ALA A 50 -10.83 -0.05 5.12
C ALA A 50 -9.37 0.28 4.85
N ASP A 51 -8.51 -0.70 5.07
CA ASP A 51 -7.08 -0.59 4.85
C ASP A 51 -6.69 -1.53 3.71
N THR A 52 -5.82 -1.07 2.81
CA THR A 52 -5.20 -1.92 1.80
C THR A 52 -3.70 -1.96 2.05
N PHE A 53 -3.16 -3.17 2.09
CA PHE A 53 -1.71 -3.36 2.15
C PHE A 53 -1.26 -4.38 1.10
N VAL A 54 -0.02 -4.21 0.69
CA VAL A 54 0.64 -4.99 -0.35
C VAL A 54 1.85 -5.66 0.28
N VAL A 55 1.94 -6.98 0.17
CA VAL A 55 3.11 -7.76 0.55
C VAL A 55 3.97 -7.98 -0.69
N LEU A 56 5.23 -7.56 -0.58
CA LEU A 56 6.23 -7.56 -1.65
C LEU A 56 7.46 -8.36 -1.24
N LEU A 57 8.16 -8.90 -2.24
CA LEU A 57 9.51 -9.42 -2.05
C LEU A 57 10.47 -8.26 -1.76
N MET A 58 11.51 -8.48 -0.95
CA MET A 58 12.50 -7.44 -0.62
C MET A 58 13.16 -6.81 -1.86
N ALA A 59 13.30 -7.55 -2.95
CA ALA A 59 13.86 -7.03 -4.21
C ALA A 59 12.96 -5.97 -4.88
N ASN A 60 11.70 -5.90 -4.47
CA ASN A 60 10.70 -4.96 -4.97
C ASN A 60 10.28 -4.00 -3.86
N ASP A 61 11.19 -3.63 -2.95
CA ASP A 61 10.91 -2.66 -1.90
C ASP A 61 10.39 -1.35 -2.49
N VAL A 62 9.34 -0.80 -1.87
CA VAL A 62 8.69 0.43 -2.31
C VAL A 62 8.65 1.39 -1.13
N LEU A 63 9.31 2.53 -1.33
CA LEU A 63 9.35 3.60 -0.33
C LEU A 63 8.09 4.47 -0.39
N PRO A 64 7.73 5.12 0.73
CA PRO A 64 6.65 6.09 0.77
C PRO A 64 6.74 7.14 -0.33
N GLY A 65 5.60 7.54 -0.88
CA GLY A 65 5.48 8.51 -1.97
C GLY A 65 5.50 7.89 -3.37
N SER A 66 6.00 6.65 -3.51
CA SER A 66 5.91 5.87 -4.75
C SER A 66 4.46 5.47 -5.06
N TYR A 67 4.20 5.05 -6.30
CA TYR A 67 2.88 4.54 -6.70
C TYR A 67 2.92 3.04 -6.96
N VAL A 68 1.81 2.38 -6.62
CA VAL A 68 1.55 0.98 -6.97
C VAL A 68 0.20 0.87 -7.67
N THR A 69 0.12 0.01 -8.67
CA THR A 69 -1.16 -0.39 -9.28
C THR A 69 -1.54 -1.78 -8.79
N VAL A 70 -2.55 -1.82 -7.92
CA VAL A 70 -3.06 -3.04 -7.27
C VAL A 70 -4.14 -3.72 -8.10
N TRP A 71 -4.24 -5.05 -8.00
CA TRP A 71 -5.18 -5.90 -8.77
C TRP A 71 -5.25 -5.57 -10.27
N ALA A 72 -4.09 -5.33 -10.89
CA ALA A 72 -3.98 -5.04 -12.31
C ALA A 72 -4.69 -6.09 -13.17
N GLY A 73 -5.42 -5.64 -14.19
CA GLY A 73 -6.24 -6.45 -15.09
C GLY A 73 -7.61 -6.84 -14.54
N THR A 74 -8.00 -6.36 -13.35
CA THR A 74 -9.31 -6.68 -12.74
C THR A 74 -10.21 -5.43 -12.63
N SER A 75 -11.49 -5.62 -12.32
CA SER A 75 -12.41 -4.51 -12.06
C SER A 75 -12.08 -3.70 -10.79
N ARG A 76 -11.13 -4.17 -9.98
CA ARG A 76 -10.64 -3.48 -8.78
C ARG A 76 -9.29 -2.80 -9.02
N GLU A 77 -8.80 -2.81 -10.25
CA GLU A 77 -7.56 -2.12 -10.60
C GLU A 77 -7.62 -0.66 -10.17
N ARG A 78 -6.62 -0.24 -9.40
CA ARG A 78 -6.42 1.17 -9.08
C ARG A 78 -4.95 1.47 -8.83
N ARG A 79 -4.54 2.67 -9.22
CA ARG A 79 -3.25 3.26 -8.87
C ARG A 79 -3.39 3.95 -7.51
N ALA A 80 -2.56 3.57 -6.56
CA ALA A 80 -2.59 4.08 -5.19
C ALA A 80 -1.18 4.51 -4.76
N GLN A 81 -1.10 5.58 -3.97
CA GLN A 81 0.17 6.03 -3.42
C GLN A 81 0.53 5.20 -2.19
N VAL A 82 1.80 4.85 -2.05
CA VAL A 82 2.31 4.23 -0.82
C VAL A 82 2.46 5.32 0.24
N ILE A 83 1.70 5.19 1.34
CA ILE A 83 1.73 6.11 2.47
C ILE A 83 2.88 5.76 3.41
N THR A 84 3.04 4.47 3.69
CA THR A 84 4.09 3.94 4.57
C THR A 84 4.48 2.53 4.14
N SER A 85 5.69 2.11 4.51
CA SER A 85 6.15 0.74 4.31
C SER A 85 6.90 0.22 5.54
N SER A 86 6.89 -1.10 5.70
CA SER A 86 7.56 -1.82 6.78
C SER A 86 8.39 -2.95 6.20
N LEU A 87 9.70 -2.93 6.46
CA LEU A 87 10.63 -3.98 6.07
C LEU A 87 10.70 -5.05 7.16
N PHE A 88 10.43 -6.30 6.78
CA PHE A 88 10.48 -7.46 7.64
C PHE A 88 11.57 -8.43 7.18
N GLU A 89 12.75 -8.33 7.79
CA GLU A 89 13.90 -9.19 7.50
C GLU A 89 14.07 -10.28 8.57
N TYR A 90 14.10 -11.54 8.13
CA TYR A 90 14.17 -12.72 9.00
C TYR A 90 15.23 -13.71 8.55
N ARG A 91 15.82 -14.45 9.50
CA ARG A 91 16.86 -15.46 9.21
C ARG A 91 16.34 -16.80 8.66
N ARG A 92 15.12 -17.21 9.03
CA ARG A 92 14.58 -18.57 8.75
C ARG A 92 13.13 -18.56 8.26
N THR A 93 12.63 -17.38 7.88
CA THR A 93 11.26 -17.15 7.41
C THR A 93 11.35 -16.23 6.19
N PRO A 94 10.41 -16.32 5.22
CA PRO A 94 10.42 -15.41 4.09
C PRO A 94 10.39 -13.94 4.53
N SER A 95 11.42 -13.20 4.12
CA SER A 95 11.51 -11.76 4.35
C SER A 95 10.67 -11.04 3.30
N HIS A 96 10.01 -9.96 3.70
CA HIS A 96 9.07 -9.24 2.86
C HIS A 96 8.97 -7.78 3.25
N VAL A 97 8.31 -7.00 2.40
CA VAL A 97 7.92 -5.62 2.68
C VAL A 97 6.41 -5.56 2.70
N GLU A 98 5.84 -4.90 3.71
CA GLU A 98 4.45 -4.48 3.69
C GLU A 98 4.35 -3.01 3.31
N ALA A 99 3.70 -2.69 2.20
CA ALA A 99 3.41 -1.33 1.77
C ALA A 99 1.92 -1.02 1.98
N TYR A 100 1.63 0.09 2.64
CA TYR A 100 0.28 0.53 2.98
C TYR A 100 -0.13 1.67 2.04
N THR A 101 -1.34 1.58 1.48
CA THR A 101 -1.82 2.55 0.50
C THR A 101 -3.04 3.32 0.99
N ASP A 102 -3.25 4.49 0.38
CA ASP A 102 -4.55 5.19 0.35
C ASP A 102 -5.62 4.32 -0.35
#